data_AF-A0A967E913-F1
#
_entry.id   AF-A0A967E913-F1
#
_cell.length_a   1.000
_cell.length_b   1.000
_cell.length_c   1.000
_cell.angle_alpha   90.00
_cell.angle_beta   90.00
_cell.angle_gamma   90.00
#
_symmetry.space_group_name_H-M   'P 1'
#
loop_
_entity.id
_entity.type
_entity.pdbx_description
1 polymer ?
#
loop_
_entity_poly.entity_id
_entity_poly.type
_entity_poly.pdbx_seq_one_letter_code
_entity_poly.pdbx_strand_id
1 'polypeptide(L)' 'MDCPKCKGMMMLERFSDFFLVFYAWKCINCGAIIDRTISNNRRKSLATRGSQAGVTR' A
#
# COMPACT_ATOMS: atom_id res chain seq x y z
N MET A 1 3.13 -3.63 12.28
CA MET A 1 2.28 -3.36 11.10
C MET A 1 2.05 -4.69 10.41
N ASP A 2 0.79 -5.10 10.28
CA ASP A 2 0.46 -6.36 9.61
C ASP A 2 0.18 -6.12 8.14
N CYS A 3 0.65 -7.02 7.29
CA CYS A 3 0.44 -6.92 5.86
C CYS A 3 -1.06 -6.99 5.54
N PRO A 4 -1.64 -6.02 4.84
CA PRO A 4 -3.06 -6.07 4.47
C PRO A 4 -3.38 -7.19 3.48
N LYS A 5 -2.36 -7.76 2.81
CA LYS A 5 -2.53 -8.86 1.83
C LYS A 5 -2.52 -10.24 2.49
N CYS A 6 -1.53 -10.53 3.34
CA CYS A 6 -1.35 -11.87 3.92
C CYS A 6 -1.34 -11.89 5.46
N LYS A 7 -1.59 -10.76 6.13
CA LYS A 7 -1.51 -10.59 7.60
C LYS A 7 -0.15 -10.94 8.22
N GLY A 8 0.87 -11.15 7.40
CA GLY A 8 2.24 -11.39 7.84
C GLY A 8 2.94 -10.14 8.36
N MET A 9 4.08 -10.35 9.02
CA MET A 9 4.90 -9.28 9.57
C MET A 9 5.44 -8.36 8.48
N MET A 10 5.42 -7.06 8.75
CA MET A 10 6.08 -6.04 7.93
C MET A 10 7.24 -5.40 8.67
N MET A 11 8.32 -5.13 7.95
CA MET A 11 9.50 -4.43 8.44
C MET A 11 9.67 -3.10 7.70
N LEU A 12 10.14 -2.08 8.42
CA LEU A 12 10.44 -0.79 7.82
C LEU A 12 11.81 -0.87 7.15
N GLU A 13 11.84 -0.78 5.83
CA GLU A 13 13.07 -0.81 5.04
C GLU A 13 13.31 0.55 4.37
N ARG A 14 14.59 0.89 4.22
CA ARG A 14 15.04 2.03 3.43
C ARG A 14 15.18 1.60 1.98
N PHE A 15 14.44 2.24 1.09
CA PHE A 15 14.56 2.07 -0.35
C PHE A 15 15.31 3.25 -0.93
N SER A 16 16.23 2.96 -1.85
CA SER A 16 16.96 3.96 -2.62
C SER A 16 16.93 3.58 -4.09
N ASP A 17 16.40 4.48 -4.91
CA ASP A 17 16.53 4.48 -6.36
C ASP A 17 17.57 5.54 -6.77
N PHE A 18 17.84 5.70 -8.06
CA PHE A 18 18.81 6.67 -8.59
C PHE A 18 18.50 8.12 -8.18
N PHE A 19 17.23 8.47 -7.95
CA PHE A 19 16.79 9.84 -7.67
C PHE A 19 16.14 10.04 -6.31
N LEU A 20 15.72 8.96 -5.64
CA LEU A 20 14.86 9.05 -4.46
C LEU A 20 15.28 8.05 -3.39
N VAL A 21 15.29 8.54 -2.15
CA VAL A 21 15.42 7.73 -0.95
C VAL A 21 14.14 7.87 -0.16
N PHE A 22 13.51 6.76 0.17
CA PHE A 22 12.30 6.74 0.98
C PHE A 22 12.25 5.52 1.90
N TYR A 23 11.42 5.60 2.93
CA TYR A 23 11.18 4.49 3.84
C TYR A 23 9.80 3.90 3.55
N ALA A 24 9.73 2.58 3.42
CA ALA A 24 8.48 1.87 3.20
C ALA A 24 8.41 0.59 4.03
N TRP A 25 7.20 0.18 4.38
CA TRP A 25 6.98 -1.11 5.02
C TRP A 25 6.96 -2.20 3.97
N LYS A 26 7.83 -3.21 4.12
CA LYS A 26 7.85 -4.40 3.27
C LYS A 26 7.43 -5.62 4.07
N CYS A 27 6.50 -6.40 3.54
CA CYS A 27 6.12 -7.67 4.12
C CYS A 27 7.19 -8.72 3.83
N ILE A 28 7.66 -9.39 4.88
CA ILE A 28 8.66 -10.46 4.77
C ILE A 28 8.05 -11.72 4.11
N ASN A 29 6.75 -11.96 4.31
CA ASN A 29 6.11 -13.18 3.82
C ASN A 29 5.65 -13.10 2.35
N CYS A 30 5.15 -11.95 1.89
CA CYS A 30 4.57 -11.82 0.53
C CYS A 30 5.19 -10.70 -0.32
N GLY A 31 6.17 -9.96 0.20
CA GLY A 31 6.85 -8.90 -0.53
C GLY A 31 6.02 -7.63 -0.75
N ALA A 32 4.80 -7.53 -0.23
CA ALA A 32 3.98 -6.33 -0.38
C ALA A 32 4.67 -5.10 0.24
N ILE A 33 4.78 -4.02 -0.53
CA ILE A 33 5.37 -2.74 -0.11
C ILE A 33 4.25 -1.72 0.14
N ILE A 34 4.34 -0.98 1.24
CA ILE A 34 3.40 0.07 1.63
C ILE A 34 4.18 1.25 2.19
N ASP A 35 4.18 2.36 1.45
CA ASP A 35 4.59 3.67 1.95
C ASP A 35 3.36 4.58 2.16
N ARG A 36 3.59 5.82 2.58
CA ARG A 36 2.51 6.81 2.75
C ARG A 36 1.76 7.07 1.45
N THR A 37 2.47 7.10 0.32
CA THR A 37 1.91 7.37 -1.01
C THR A 37 1.00 6.24 -1.47
N ILE A 38 1.48 4.99 -1.40
CA ILE A 38 0.72 3.78 -1.71
C ILE A 38 -0.52 3.69 -0.81
N SER A 39 -0.39 3.98 0.48
CA SER A 39 -1.54 3.98 1.41
C SER A 39 -2.58 5.02 1.02
N ASN A 40 -2.15 6.26 0.72
CA ASN A 40 -3.04 7.33 0.28
C ASN A 40 -3.70 7.02 -1.07
N ASN A 41 -2.95 6.47 -2.02
CA ASN A 41 -3.48 6.08 -3.33
C ASN A 41 -4.51 4.95 -3.22
N ARG A 42 -4.29 3.97 -2.34
CA ARG A 42 -5.30 2.94 -2.04
C ARG A 42 -6.57 3.53 -1.46
N ARG A 43 -6.45 4.46 -0.50
CA ARG A 43 -7.62 5.14 0.09
C ARG A 43 -8.42 5.89 -0.97
N LYS A 44 -7.74 6.62 -1.87
CA LYS A 44 -8.38 7.32 -2.99
C LYS A 44 -9.07 6.35 -3.96
N SER A 45 -8.40 5.28 -4.39
CA SER A 45 -8.97 4.28 -5.31
C SER A 45 -10.21 3.59 -4.72
N LEU A 46 -10.22 3.31 -3.42
CA LEU A 46 -11.38 2.74 -2.73
C LEU A 46 -12.54 3.74 -2.62
N ALA A 47 -12.25 5.02 -2.33
CA ALA A 47 -13.27 6.06 -2.31
C ALA A 47 -13.94 6.21 -3.69
N THR A 48 -13.16 6.21 -4.78
CA THR A 48 -13.69 6.26 -6.15
C THR A 48 -14.57 5.05 -6.50
N ARG A 49 -14.23 3.84 -6.03
CA ARG A 49 -15.06 2.64 -6.26
C ARG A 49 -16.37 2.66 -5.46
N GLY A 50 -16.36 3.23 -4.25
CA GLY A 50 -17.58 3.43 -3.46
C GLY A 50 -18.59 4.33 -4.18
N SER A 51 -18.13 5.27 -5.00
CA SER A 51 -18.98 6.11 -5.84
C SER A 51 -19.50 5.40 -7.11
N GLN A 52 -18.86 4.31 -7.55
CA GLN A 52 -19.28 3.53 -8.73
C GLN A 52 -20.17 2.31 -8.38
N ALA A 53 -20.16 1.84 -7.13
CA ALA A 53 -21.02 0.74 -6.68
C ALA A 53 -22.53 1.12 -6.64
N GLY A 54 -22.88 2.39 -6.82
CA GLY A 54 -24.27 2.87 -6.97
C GLY A 54 -24.76 2.97 -8.42
N VAL A 55 -23.94 2.65 -9.41
CA VAL A 55 -24.27 2.80 -10.86
C VAL A 55 -24.22 1.44 -11.57
N THR A 56 -24.83 0.43 -10.95
CA THR A 56 -25.30 -0.76 -11.68
C THR A 56 -26.75 -0.99 -11.27
N ARG A 57 -27.67 -0.43 -12.05
CA ARG A 57 -29.08 -0.73 -12.02
C ARG A 57 -29.56 -0.92 -13.46
#